data_AF-A0A1M6U9M1-F1
#
_entry.id   AF-A0A1M6U9M1-F1
#
_cell.length_a   1.000
_cell.length_b   1.000
_cell.length_c   1.000
_cell.angle_alpha   90.00
_cell.angle_beta   90.00
_cell.angle_gamma   90.00
#
_symmetry.space_group_name_H-M   'P 1'
#
loop_
_entity.id
_entity.type
_entity.pdbx_description
1 polymer ?
#
loop_
_entity_poly.entity_id
_entity_poly.type
_entity_poly.pdbx_seq_one_letter_code
_entity_poly.pdbx_strand_id
1 'polypeptide(L)'
;MKISQSLYKIRGGFTPLQFNRAAFMVLSAEDVLRQYETPEITFRNVVDLSNEEIDELLAKVMEAELRRGFKSDASLPLRLSVFHTSMNEYAVIVTARPELLTRMDVRNIFRQVMKLPLQSGRTASVADPQMKNAAEAIRAYWQKLFQHLPAKPRLPYALQREINRNNSSEIAIYPIRIGGSILSDIREKAKSNRVMMMAILQSAWALQLQVENDCRDTVLCLQTTNRSATEGVQQSLLPVRHINTDQQVVQDIVGKAFQQFIISQPYAAIGRESLQQIMDQQGEDYFDNILNFCGFLTEEEKTYTAVKGRADGTLVQENILDSSGVRLGLRFCLGENQLNVSFVYGCGTFGLLQVSKIAQEYELVLQQMLTDWYSTYGNFCSHLYERLQNLRLEQAETPDSRIILQDALSKLHLLQECDKGIIQLFVDDAKLTTYFEGDRLLEKDWEGQLAFVVKGKLARSIEQGDGWFRPLDIARENTWLNETILLSDKKTNLSAEVLTERAVVMTIPLLALNKHLLQSPVLVNNIIRHCIRQMEKYQRLWIQA
;
A
#
# COMPACT_ATOMS: atom_id res chain seq x y z
N MET A 1 -4.90 -10.84 4.37
CA MET A 1 -5.26 -9.73 5.28
C MET A 1 -6.38 -8.93 4.64
N LYS A 2 -7.42 -8.52 5.38
CA LYS A 2 -8.48 -7.63 4.85
C LYS A 2 -8.41 -6.25 5.51
N ILE A 3 -8.44 -5.19 4.71
CA ILE A 3 -8.47 -3.80 5.16
C ILE A 3 -9.62 -3.10 4.43
N SER A 4 -10.45 -2.38 5.17
CA SER A 4 -11.33 -1.36 4.63
C SER A 4 -10.77 0.02 4.98
N GLN A 5 -10.81 0.93 4.03
CA GLN A 5 -10.42 2.30 4.20
C GLN A 5 -11.50 3.22 3.63
N SER A 6 -12.00 4.14 4.43
CA SER A 6 -13.07 5.06 4.05
C SER A 6 -12.66 6.50 4.30
N LEU A 7 -12.92 7.39 3.33
CA LEU A 7 -12.72 8.83 3.46
C LEU A 7 -14.06 9.50 3.72
N TYR A 8 -14.15 10.26 4.82
CA TYR A 8 -15.32 11.03 5.20
C TYR A 8 -15.06 12.53 5.17
N LYS A 9 -16.09 13.29 4.80
CA LYS A 9 -16.12 14.75 4.87
C LYS A 9 -17.10 15.20 5.95
N ILE A 10 -16.59 15.86 6.98
CA ILE A 10 -17.34 16.31 8.14
C ILE A 10 -17.42 17.83 8.11
N ARG A 11 -18.64 18.36 8.26
CA ARG A 11 -18.88 19.81 8.39
C ARG A 11 -19.22 20.16 9.83
N GLY A 12 -18.42 21.04 10.44
CA GLY A 12 -18.52 21.41 11.85
C GLY A 12 -17.18 21.84 12.42
N GLY A 13 -17.14 22.22 13.69
CA GLY A 13 -15.90 22.56 14.40
C GLY A 13 -15.71 21.68 15.63
N PHE A 14 -14.52 21.10 15.78
CA PHE A 14 -14.15 20.34 16.97
C PHE A 14 -12.64 20.39 17.23
N THR A 15 -12.24 20.16 18.49
CA THR A 15 -10.83 20.06 18.86
C THR A 15 -10.34 18.60 18.86
N PRO A 16 -9.03 18.34 18.72
CA PRO A 16 -8.48 17.00 18.87
C PRO A 16 -8.89 16.31 20.17
N LEU A 17 -8.95 17.06 21.29
CA LEU A 17 -9.40 16.56 22.58
C LEU A 17 -10.86 16.08 22.55
N GLN A 18 -11.76 16.84 21.92
CA GLN A 18 -13.16 16.45 21.76
C GLN A 18 -13.30 15.19 20.90
N PHE A 19 -12.53 15.11 19.81
CA PHE A 19 -12.51 13.95 18.93
C PHE A 19 -11.99 12.70 19.62
N ASN A 20 -10.85 12.80 20.33
CA ASN A 20 -10.28 11.70 21.11
C ASN A 20 -11.25 11.20 22.18
N ARG A 21 -11.89 12.12 22.91
CA ARG A 21 -12.90 11.76 23.91
C ARG A 21 -14.09 11.05 23.29
N ALA A 22 -14.61 11.54 22.17
CA ALA A 22 -15.73 10.91 21.48
C ALA A 22 -15.38 9.51 20.94
N ALA A 23 -14.20 9.36 20.33
CA ALA A 23 -13.70 8.06 19.88
C ALA A 23 -13.58 7.08 21.05
N PHE A 24 -12.97 7.52 22.16
CA PHE A 24 -12.85 6.71 23.38
C PHE A 24 -14.22 6.29 23.93
N MET A 25 -15.20 7.20 24.00
CA MET A 25 -16.54 6.89 24.50
C MET A 25 -17.26 5.86 23.64
N VAL A 26 -17.22 6.02 22.31
CA VAL A 26 -17.87 5.09 21.38
C VAL A 26 -17.20 3.72 21.41
N LEU A 27 -15.87 3.67 21.44
CA LEU A 27 -15.13 2.41 21.49
C LEU A 27 -15.27 1.69 22.84
N SER A 28 -15.32 2.44 23.95
CA SER A 28 -15.53 1.86 25.29
C SER A 28 -16.96 1.36 25.52
N ALA A 29 -17.93 1.81 24.72
CA ALA A 29 -19.30 1.31 24.78
C ALA A 29 -19.41 -0.11 24.22
N GLU A 30 -18.56 -0.49 23.28
CA GLU A 30 -18.52 -1.82 22.67
C GLU A 30 -17.70 -2.80 23.52
N ASP A 31 -18.34 -3.79 24.13
CA ASP A 31 -17.71 -4.73 25.07
C ASP A 31 -16.50 -5.46 24.45
N VAL A 32 -16.54 -5.78 23.16
CA VAL A 32 -15.46 -6.47 22.44
C VAL A 32 -14.22 -5.59 22.24
N LEU A 33 -14.38 -4.26 22.27
CA LEU A 33 -13.30 -3.31 21.99
C LEU A 33 -12.59 -2.84 23.24
N ARG A 34 -13.19 -3.05 24.43
CA ARG A 34 -12.58 -2.70 25.73
C ARG A 34 -11.26 -3.41 26.03
N GLN A 35 -11.00 -4.55 25.39
CA GLN A 35 -9.77 -5.32 25.58
C GLN A 35 -8.56 -4.76 24.82
N TYR A 36 -8.78 -3.83 23.89
CA TYR A 36 -7.72 -3.25 23.08
C TYR A 36 -7.27 -1.90 23.65
N GLU A 37 -6.00 -1.55 23.39
CA GLU A 37 -5.51 -0.19 23.60
C GLU A 37 -6.28 0.84 22.75
N THR A 38 -6.18 2.12 23.13
CA THR A 38 -6.83 3.22 22.41
C THR A 38 -6.44 3.24 20.92
N PRO A 39 -7.36 3.63 20.02
CA PRO A 39 -7.08 3.72 18.59
C PRO A 39 -5.94 4.71 18.33
N GLU A 40 -5.16 4.45 17.29
CA GLU A 40 -4.22 5.44 16.79
C GLU A 40 -4.99 6.54 16.04
N ILE A 41 -4.96 7.76 16.58
CA ILE A 41 -5.59 8.93 15.97
C ILE A 41 -4.51 9.96 15.67
N THR A 42 -4.42 10.40 14.42
CA THR A 42 -3.48 11.44 14.00
C THR A 42 -4.22 12.68 13.51
N PHE A 43 -3.72 13.87 13.88
CA PHE A 43 -4.32 15.15 13.49
C PHE A 43 -3.32 15.97 12.66
N ARG A 44 -3.79 16.51 11.53
CA ARG A 44 -3.01 17.38 10.63
C ARG A 44 -3.78 18.64 10.25
N ASN A 45 -3.14 19.79 10.38
CA ASN A 45 -3.72 21.05 9.92
C ASN A 45 -3.24 21.34 8.49
N VAL A 46 -4.17 21.47 7.55
CA VAL A 46 -3.90 21.65 6.11
C VAL A 46 -4.74 22.77 5.50
N VAL A 47 -5.22 23.71 6.32
CA VAL A 47 -6.06 24.84 5.90
C VAL A 47 -5.39 25.74 4.86
N ASP A 48 -4.06 25.79 4.84
CA ASP A 48 -3.30 26.64 3.90
C ASP A 48 -3.10 26.02 2.51
N LEU A 49 -3.53 24.78 2.29
CA LEU A 49 -3.41 24.10 1.00
C LEU A 49 -4.57 24.45 0.08
N SER A 50 -4.30 24.48 -1.22
CA SER A 50 -5.33 24.58 -2.26
C SER A 50 -6.19 23.31 -2.31
N ASN A 51 -7.36 23.42 -2.95
CA ASN A 51 -8.28 22.29 -3.12
C ASN A 51 -7.63 21.09 -3.83
N GLU A 52 -6.86 21.34 -4.89
CA GLU A 52 -6.14 20.30 -5.64
C GLU A 52 -5.08 19.62 -4.78
N GLU A 53 -4.31 20.40 -4.02
CA GLU A 53 -3.29 19.87 -3.09
C GLU A 53 -3.92 19.04 -1.95
N ILE A 54 -5.12 19.40 -1.47
CA ILE A 54 -5.85 18.61 -0.48
C ILE A 54 -6.25 17.26 -1.05
N ASP A 55 -6.84 17.23 -2.25
CA ASP A 55 -7.24 15.98 -2.90
C ASP A 55 -6.03 15.06 -3.15
N GLU A 56 -4.92 15.62 -3.64
CA GLU A 56 -3.66 14.87 -3.81
C GLU A 56 -3.11 14.35 -2.49
N LEU A 57 -3.07 15.18 -1.44
CA LEU A 57 -2.59 14.79 -0.12
C LEU A 57 -3.42 13.64 0.47
N LEU A 58 -4.75 13.74 0.41
CA LEU A 58 -5.64 12.70 0.92
C LEU A 58 -5.43 11.38 0.19
N ALA A 59 -5.33 11.40 -1.14
CA ALA A 59 -5.05 10.21 -1.93
C ALA A 59 -3.70 9.57 -1.56
N LYS A 60 -2.64 10.39 -1.38
CA LYS A 60 -1.32 9.91 -0.95
C LYS A 60 -1.36 9.27 0.44
N VAL A 61 -2.02 9.91 1.41
CA VAL A 61 -2.14 9.36 2.77
C VAL A 61 -2.96 8.08 2.78
N MET A 62 -4.05 8.00 2.00
CA MET A 62 -4.85 6.80 1.86
C MET A 62 -4.00 5.60 1.39
N GLU A 63 -3.20 5.77 0.34
CA GLU A 63 -2.30 4.72 -0.14
C GLU A 63 -1.24 4.34 0.90
N ALA A 64 -0.63 5.32 1.59
CA ALA A 64 0.35 5.05 2.64
C ALA A 64 -0.23 4.27 3.83
N GLU A 65 -1.44 4.61 4.26
CA GLU A 65 -2.17 3.90 5.31
C GLU A 65 -2.46 2.44 4.92
N LEU A 66 -2.85 2.20 3.67
CA LEU A 66 -3.05 0.84 3.16
C LEU A 66 -1.75 0.03 3.17
N ARG A 67 -0.62 0.63 2.75
CA ARG A 67 0.71 -0.04 2.76
C ARG A 67 1.18 -0.40 4.15
N ARG A 68 0.95 0.47 5.13
CA ARG A 68 1.35 0.24 6.52
C ARG A 68 0.69 -1.01 7.13
N GLY A 69 -0.52 -1.35 6.66
CA GLY A 69 -1.25 -2.51 7.14
C GLY A 69 -1.52 -2.49 8.65
N PHE A 70 -1.83 -3.64 9.24
CA PHE A 70 -1.99 -3.83 10.68
C PHE A 70 -1.02 -4.93 11.12
N LYS A 71 -0.18 -4.63 12.10
CA LYS A 71 0.70 -5.62 12.72
C LYS A 71 -0.14 -6.59 13.56
N SER A 72 0.39 -7.79 13.81
CA SER A 72 -0.30 -8.82 14.61
C SER A 72 -0.16 -8.60 16.13
N ASP A 73 0.08 -7.36 16.56
CA ASP A 73 0.18 -6.99 17.97
C ASP A 73 -1.22 -6.79 18.60
N ALA A 74 -1.26 -6.59 19.92
CA ALA A 74 -2.50 -6.36 20.68
C ALA A 74 -3.15 -4.98 20.41
N SER A 75 -2.72 -4.26 19.37
CA SER A 75 -3.27 -2.95 19.04
C SER A 75 -4.65 -3.07 18.36
N LEU A 76 -5.54 -2.12 18.64
CA LEU A 76 -6.85 -2.05 17.99
C LEU A 76 -6.66 -1.89 16.47
N PRO A 77 -7.24 -2.77 15.62
CA PRO A 77 -7.12 -2.65 14.16
C PRO A 77 -8.03 -1.55 13.58
N LEU A 78 -7.86 -0.33 14.10
CA LEU A 78 -8.54 0.90 13.72
C LEU A 78 -7.54 2.07 13.82
N ARG A 79 -7.39 2.80 12.72
CA ARG A 79 -6.65 4.07 12.68
C ARG A 79 -7.52 5.17 12.09
N LEU A 80 -7.42 6.35 12.67
CA LEU A 80 -8.15 7.55 12.26
C LEU A 80 -7.16 8.65 11.94
N SER A 81 -7.17 9.15 10.71
CA SER A 81 -6.35 10.30 10.30
C SER A 81 -7.27 11.48 9.99
N VAL A 82 -7.20 12.51 10.83
CA VAL A 82 -8.08 13.68 10.83
C VAL A 82 -7.32 14.89 10.28
N PHE A 83 -7.89 15.51 9.26
CA PHE A 83 -7.33 16.68 8.58
C PHE A 83 -8.26 17.87 8.78
N HIS A 84 -7.74 18.98 9.28
CA HIS A 84 -8.45 20.25 9.28
C HIS A 84 -8.22 20.94 7.94
N THR A 85 -9.26 20.96 7.10
CA THR A 85 -9.17 21.39 5.69
C THR A 85 -9.70 22.81 5.49
N SER A 86 -10.61 23.28 6.34
CA SER A 86 -11.03 24.69 6.40
C SER A 86 -11.61 25.01 7.78
N MET A 87 -11.95 26.28 8.03
CA MET A 87 -12.46 26.78 9.32
C MET A 87 -13.54 25.92 10.00
N ASN A 88 -14.39 25.22 9.23
CA ASN A 88 -15.46 24.35 9.75
C ASN A 88 -15.60 23.06 8.94
N GLU A 89 -14.47 22.53 8.44
CA GLU A 89 -14.48 21.31 7.65
C GLU A 89 -13.28 20.44 7.97
N TYR A 90 -13.55 19.14 8.03
CA TYR A 90 -12.57 18.12 8.34
C TYR A 90 -12.68 16.97 7.35
N ALA A 91 -11.54 16.42 6.96
CA ALA A 91 -11.45 15.13 6.30
C ALA A 91 -11.07 14.08 7.33
N VAL A 92 -11.71 12.92 7.32
CA VAL A 92 -11.34 11.80 8.19
C VAL A 92 -11.16 10.55 7.36
N ILE A 93 -9.91 10.05 7.32
CA ILE A 93 -9.59 8.74 6.77
C ILE A 93 -9.71 7.74 7.91
N VAL A 94 -10.57 6.75 7.70
CA VAL A 94 -10.80 5.63 8.61
C VAL A 94 -10.17 4.40 7.97
N THR A 95 -9.14 3.83 8.57
CA THR A 95 -8.56 2.56 8.13
C THR A 95 -8.83 1.50 9.19
N ALA A 96 -9.50 0.41 8.84
CA ALA A 96 -9.93 -0.61 9.79
C ALA A 96 -9.97 -2.01 9.17
N ARG A 97 -9.97 -3.04 10.02
CA ARG A 97 -10.36 -4.38 9.57
C ARG A 97 -11.88 -4.45 9.35
N PRO A 98 -12.39 -4.98 8.22
CA PRO A 98 -13.83 -5.01 7.94
C PRO A 98 -14.65 -5.70 9.03
N GLU A 99 -14.07 -6.71 9.70
CA GLU A 99 -14.70 -7.43 10.81
C GLU A 99 -15.01 -6.54 12.02
N LEU A 100 -14.26 -5.43 12.17
CA LEU A 100 -14.53 -4.41 13.18
C LEU A 100 -15.71 -3.53 12.76
N LEU A 101 -15.74 -3.12 11.49
CA LEU A 101 -16.78 -2.21 10.95
C LEU A 101 -18.17 -2.84 10.89
N THR A 102 -18.28 -4.18 10.90
CA THR A 102 -19.59 -4.85 11.03
C THR A 102 -20.18 -4.73 12.44
N ARG A 103 -19.34 -4.45 13.44
CA ARG A 103 -19.71 -4.37 14.86
C ARG A 103 -19.89 -2.93 15.35
N MET A 104 -19.37 -1.94 14.63
CA MET A 104 -19.49 -0.52 14.99
C MET A 104 -19.71 0.36 13.76
N ASP A 105 -20.62 1.34 13.86
CA ASP A 105 -20.69 2.43 12.88
C ASP A 105 -19.72 3.54 13.29
N VAL A 106 -18.62 3.69 12.55
CA VAL A 106 -17.60 4.72 12.82
C VAL A 106 -18.18 6.14 12.80
N ARG A 107 -19.29 6.37 12.08
CA ARG A 107 -19.97 7.68 12.08
C ARG A 107 -20.56 8.04 13.44
N ASN A 108 -20.75 7.08 14.34
CA ASN A 108 -21.11 7.38 15.72
C ASN A 108 -20.03 8.18 16.45
N ILE A 109 -18.75 8.06 16.06
CA ILE A 109 -17.69 8.95 16.56
C ILE A 109 -18.00 10.40 16.14
N PHE A 110 -18.30 10.62 14.85
CA PHE A 110 -18.59 11.95 14.31
C PHE A 110 -19.85 12.55 14.95
N ARG A 111 -20.90 11.74 15.10
CA ARG A 111 -22.13 12.13 15.79
C ARG A 111 -21.86 12.52 17.23
N GLN A 112 -21.06 11.74 17.95
CA GLN A 112 -20.72 12.03 19.34
C GLN A 112 -19.92 13.35 19.48
N VAL A 113 -18.95 13.59 18.60
CA VAL A 113 -18.23 14.88 18.55
C VAL A 113 -19.17 16.05 18.30
N MET A 114 -20.11 15.86 17.37
CA MET A 114 -21.07 16.87 16.94
C MET A 114 -22.33 16.94 17.81
N LYS A 115 -22.38 16.18 18.92
CA LYS A 115 -23.53 16.08 19.85
C LYS A 115 -24.85 15.68 19.16
N LEU A 116 -24.77 14.82 18.16
CA LEU A 116 -25.90 14.24 17.44
C LEU A 116 -26.29 12.88 18.06
N PRO A 117 -27.55 12.43 17.90
CA PRO A 117 -27.99 11.14 18.42
C PRO A 117 -27.26 9.97 17.74
N LEU A 118 -26.81 8.99 18.51
CA LEU A 118 -26.17 7.78 18.01
C LEU A 118 -27.16 6.91 17.23
N GLN A 119 -26.67 6.20 16.21
CA GLN A 119 -27.47 5.21 15.48
C GLN A 119 -27.06 3.80 15.87
N SER A 120 -28.04 2.93 16.08
CA SER A 120 -27.82 1.48 16.22
C SER A 120 -27.29 0.91 14.90
N GLY A 121 -26.32 -0.01 14.98
CA GLY A 121 -25.62 -0.56 13.82
C GLY A 121 -26.55 -1.10 12.73
N ARG A 122 -26.09 -1.02 11.46
CA ARG A 122 -26.80 -1.58 10.31
C ARG A 122 -26.89 -3.10 10.44
N THR A 123 -28.11 -3.64 10.47
CA THR A 123 -28.37 -5.06 10.21
C THR A 123 -28.14 -5.34 8.72
N ALA A 124 -27.34 -6.37 8.41
CA ALA A 124 -27.12 -6.82 7.05
C ALA A 124 -28.47 -7.25 6.42
N SER A 125 -28.69 -6.84 5.17
CA SER A 125 -29.86 -7.20 4.38
C SER A 125 -29.91 -8.72 4.16
N VAL A 126 -31.09 -9.30 4.26
CA VAL A 126 -31.36 -10.72 3.99
C VAL A 126 -31.36 -10.93 2.48
N ALA A 127 -30.63 -11.95 2.03
CA ALA A 127 -30.46 -12.29 0.61
C ALA A 127 -31.82 -12.50 -0.11
N ASP A 128 -31.90 -11.97 -1.34
CA ASP A 128 -33.08 -11.99 -2.21
C ASP A 128 -33.35 -13.41 -2.79
N PRO A 129 -34.59 -13.93 -2.72
CA PRO A 129 -34.99 -15.22 -3.30
C PRO A 129 -34.73 -15.40 -4.81
N GLN A 130 -34.50 -14.32 -5.58
CA GLN A 130 -34.20 -14.40 -7.02
C GLN A 130 -32.82 -15.03 -7.35
N MET A 131 -31.93 -15.22 -6.38
CA MET A 131 -30.56 -15.70 -6.60
C MET A 131 -30.41 -17.18 -7.01
N LYS A 132 -31.42 -18.05 -6.77
CA LYS A 132 -31.24 -19.50 -6.98
C LYS A 132 -31.09 -19.91 -8.45
N ASN A 133 -31.89 -19.36 -9.36
CA ASN A 133 -31.79 -19.67 -10.80
C ASN A 133 -30.55 -19.04 -11.45
N ALA A 134 -30.13 -17.86 -10.98
CA ALA A 134 -28.89 -17.23 -11.41
C ALA A 134 -27.65 -18.05 -10.99
N ALA A 135 -27.68 -18.66 -9.79
CA ALA A 135 -26.58 -19.44 -9.27
C ALA A 135 -26.22 -20.67 -10.13
N GLU A 136 -27.19 -21.36 -10.73
CA GLU A 136 -26.93 -22.51 -11.60
C GLU A 136 -26.27 -22.10 -12.92
N ALA A 137 -26.77 -21.05 -13.57
CA ALA A 137 -26.18 -20.53 -14.81
C ALA A 137 -24.75 -20.01 -14.59
N ILE A 138 -24.51 -19.33 -13.45
CA ILE A 138 -23.18 -18.90 -13.03
C ILE A 138 -22.26 -20.10 -12.84
N ARG A 139 -22.69 -21.12 -12.09
CA ARG A 139 -21.90 -22.34 -11.87
C ARG A 139 -21.55 -23.02 -13.20
N ALA A 140 -22.52 -23.21 -14.09
CA ALA A 140 -22.31 -23.85 -15.39
C ALA A 140 -21.31 -23.11 -16.27
N TYR A 141 -21.37 -21.77 -16.28
CA TYR A 141 -20.40 -20.93 -17.00
C TYR A 141 -18.96 -21.17 -16.51
N TRP A 142 -18.75 -21.11 -15.19
CA TRP A 142 -17.43 -21.29 -14.60
C TRP A 142 -16.91 -22.73 -14.73
N GLN A 143 -17.79 -23.74 -14.57
CA GLN A 143 -17.42 -25.14 -14.84
C GLN A 143 -16.90 -25.32 -16.26
N LYS A 144 -17.54 -24.70 -17.25
CA LYS A 144 -17.09 -24.75 -18.65
C LYS A 144 -15.72 -24.08 -18.82
N LEU A 145 -15.48 -22.94 -18.18
CA LEU A 145 -14.19 -22.25 -18.24
C LEU A 145 -13.04 -23.08 -17.63
N PHE A 146 -13.33 -23.79 -16.54
CA PHE A 146 -12.35 -24.61 -15.81
C PHE A 146 -12.19 -26.03 -16.36
N GLN A 147 -12.91 -26.40 -17.44
CA GLN A 147 -12.63 -27.64 -18.15
C GLN A 147 -11.18 -27.65 -18.63
N HIS A 148 -10.45 -28.72 -18.28
CA HIS A 148 -9.04 -28.89 -18.61
C HIS A 148 -8.17 -27.72 -18.14
N LEU A 149 -8.30 -27.34 -16.87
CA LEU A 149 -7.49 -26.29 -16.26
C LEU A 149 -5.98 -26.62 -16.39
N PRO A 150 -5.13 -25.67 -16.82
CA PRO A 150 -3.69 -25.91 -16.86
C PRO A 150 -3.12 -26.08 -15.45
N ALA A 151 -1.84 -26.46 -15.37
CA ALA A 151 -1.14 -26.45 -14.10
C ALA A 151 -1.06 -25.01 -13.56
N LYS A 152 -1.13 -24.89 -12.22
CA LYS A 152 -0.99 -23.61 -11.53
C LYS A 152 0.34 -22.93 -11.91
N PRO A 153 0.34 -21.67 -12.37
CA PRO A 153 1.56 -20.99 -12.75
C PRO A 153 2.48 -20.79 -11.53
N ARG A 154 3.77 -21.02 -11.72
CA ARG A 154 4.79 -20.70 -10.71
C ARG A 154 5.06 -19.21 -10.73
N LEU A 155 5.15 -18.61 -9.55
CA LEU A 155 5.48 -17.19 -9.40
C LEU A 155 7.00 -16.98 -9.50
N PRO A 156 7.46 -16.00 -10.28
CA PRO A 156 8.89 -15.72 -10.44
C PRO A 156 9.54 -15.32 -9.12
N TYR A 157 10.75 -15.79 -8.86
CA TYR A 157 11.54 -15.47 -7.65
C TYR A 157 10.91 -15.84 -6.29
N ALA A 158 9.88 -16.69 -6.26
CA ALA A 158 9.29 -17.16 -5.02
C ALA A 158 10.33 -17.95 -4.19
N LEU A 159 10.51 -17.57 -2.93
CA LEU A 159 11.41 -18.27 -2.02
C LEU A 159 10.79 -19.61 -1.61
N GLN A 160 11.51 -20.71 -1.86
CA GLN A 160 11.18 -22.02 -1.31
C GLN A 160 11.57 -22.04 0.18
N ARG A 161 10.77 -21.39 1.02
CA ARG A 161 10.82 -21.57 2.47
C ARG A 161 9.67 -22.50 2.83
N GLU A 162 9.94 -23.51 3.67
CA GLU A 162 8.87 -24.27 4.32
C GLU A 162 7.95 -23.26 5.00
N ILE A 163 6.73 -23.12 4.46
CA ILE A 163 5.72 -22.23 5.01
C ILE A 163 5.30 -22.86 6.33
N ASN A 164 6.02 -22.55 7.42
CA ASN A 164 5.45 -22.69 8.74
C ASN A 164 4.19 -21.83 8.74
N ARG A 165 3.02 -22.47 8.81
CA ARG A 165 1.68 -21.82 8.78
C ARG A 165 1.52 -20.70 9.83
N ASN A 166 2.45 -20.60 10.79
CA ASN A 166 2.49 -19.55 11.81
C ASN A 166 3.24 -18.27 11.37
N ASN A 167 4.06 -18.29 10.31
CA ASN A 167 4.83 -17.12 9.82
C ASN A 167 4.24 -16.49 8.54
N SER A 168 3.10 -16.97 8.04
CA SER A 168 2.54 -16.61 6.72
C SER A 168 1.58 -15.42 6.72
N SER A 169 1.51 -14.63 7.79
CA SER A 169 0.42 -13.64 7.96
C SER A 169 0.81 -12.20 7.62
N GLU A 170 2.10 -11.90 7.46
CA GLU A 170 2.54 -10.55 7.13
C GLU A 170 2.53 -10.30 5.62
N ILE A 171 1.75 -9.31 5.22
CA ILE A 171 1.63 -8.83 3.86
C ILE A 171 2.37 -7.49 3.77
N ALA A 172 3.15 -7.31 2.72
CA ALA A 172 3.77 -6.03 2.38
C ALA A 172 3.31 -5.56 1.00
N ILE A 173 3.46 -4.25 0.76
CA ILE A 173 3.09 -3.62 -0.51
C ILE A 173 4.31 -2.92 -1.09
N TYR A 174 4.62 -3.20 -2.36
CA TYR A 174 5.64 -2.52 -3.14
C TYR A 174 4.98 -1.73 -4.28
N PRO A 175 4.86 -0.39 -4.15
CA PRO A 175 4.27 0.43 -5.19
C PRO A 175 5.30 0.77 -6.29
N ILE A 176 4.82 0.82 -7.52
CA ILE A 176 5.48 1.47 -8.66
C ILE A 176 4.52 2.43 -9.35
N ARG A 177 5.07 3.43 -10.02
CA ARG A 177 4.34 4.34 -10.90
C ARG A 177 4.72 4.00 -12.33
N ILE A 178 3.72 3.71 -13.18
CA ILE A 178 3.96 3.50 -14.61
C ILE A 178 4.33 4.85 -15.24
N GLY A 179 5.45 4.87 -15.97
CA GLY A 179 5.95 6.08 -16.62
C GLY A 179 4.92 6.73 -17.56
N GLY A 180 4.96 8.06 -17.67
CA GLY A 180 3.98 8.84 -18.45
C GLY A 180 3.92 8.45 -19.93
N SER A 181 5.05 8.06 -20.55
CA SER A 181 5.09 7.56 -21.92
C SER A 181 4.33 6.24 -22.07
N ILE A 182 4.59 5.26 -21.19
CA ILE A 182 3.89 3.97 -21.18
C ILE A 182 2.39 4.19 -20.95
N LEU A 183 2.00 5.06 -20.01
CA LEU A 183 0.59 5.36 -19.77
C LEU A 183 -0.09 6.01 -21.00
N SER A 184 0.62 6.88 -21.72
CA SER A 184 0.13 7.48 -22.97
C SER A 184 -0.12 6.41 -24.02
N ASP A 185 0.83 5.48 -24.22
CA ASP A 185 0.68 4.38 -25.17
C ASP A 185 -0.50 3.46 -24.80
N ILE A 186 -0.67 3.15 -23.52
CA ILE A 186 -1.82 2.39 -23.01
C ILE A 186 -3.13 3.11 -23.37
N ARG A 187 -3.21 4.44 -23.12
CA ARG A 187 -4.41 5.24 -23.44
C ARG A 187 -4.69 5.28 -24.94
N GLU A 188 -3.67 5.43 -25.76
CA GLU A 188 -3.78 5.42 -27.22
C GLU A 188 -4.32 4.07 -27.71
N LYS A 189 -3.67 2.96 -27.35
CA LYS A 189 -4.08 1.61 -27.77
C LYS A 189 -5.45 1.23 -27.24
N ALA A 190 -5.80 1.69 -26.04
CA ALA A 190 -7.12 1.48 -25.45
C ALA A 190 -8.19 2.46 -25.95
N LYS A 191 -7.82 3.50 -26.72
CA LYS A 191 -8.71 4.62 -27.08
C LYS A 191 -9.42 5.21 -25.86
N SER A 192 -8.68 5.34 -24.75
CA SER A 192 -9.17 5.79 -23.44
C SER A 192 -10.30 4.93 -22.81
N ASN A 193 -10.59 3.73 -23.34
CA ASN A 193 -11.54 2.82 -22.74
C ASN A 193 -10.89 2.11 -21.53
N ARG A 194 -11.40 2.36 -20.31
CA ARG A 194 -10.83 1.78 -19.07
C ARG A 194 -10.81 0.25 -19.08
N VAL A 195 -11.86 -0.41 -19.57
CA VAL A 195 -11.89 -1.88 -19.63
C VAL A 195 -10.84 -2.42 -20.60
N MET A 196 -10.57 -1.72 -21.71
CA MET A 196 -9.48 -2.05 -22.62
C MET A 196 -8.10 -1.78 -22.01
N MET A 197 -7.94 -0.69 -21.23
CA MET A 197 -6.71 -0.45 -20.47
C MET A 197 -6.46 -1.56 -19.44
N MET A 198 -7.49 -1.99 -18.72
CA MET A 198 -7.41 -3.16 -17.82
C MET A 198 -7.01 -4.41 -18.60
N ALA A 199 -7.56 -4.64 -19.80
CA ALA A 199 -7.22 -5.77 -20.65
C ALA A 199 -5.72 -5.77 -21.04
N ILE A 200 -5.16 -4.60 -21.37
CA ILE A 200 -3.72 -4.43 -21.60
C ILE A 200 -2.94 -4.82 -20.32
N LEU A 201 -3.30 -4.26 -19.17
CA LEU A 201 -2.57 -4.48 -17.90
C LEU A 201 -2.59 -5.94 -17.42
N GLN A 202 -3.75 -6.62 -17.51
CA GLN A 202 -3.84 -8.04 -17.16
C GLN A 202 -3.08 -8.92 -18.16
N SER A 203 -3.09 -8.56 -19.45
CA SER A 203 -2.42 -9.35 -20.49
C SER A 203 -0.91 -9.30 -20.31
N ALA A 204 -0.35 -8.14 -19.96
CA ALA A 204 1.07 -8.03 -19.61
C ALA A 204 1.47 -9.00 -18.47
N TRP A 205 0.64 -9.11 -17.42
CA TRP A 205 0.91 -10.07 -16.34
C TRP A 205 0.79 -11.53 -16.80
N ALA A 206 -0.23 -11.84 -17.61
CA ALA A 206 -0.40 -13.18 -18.18
C ALA A 206 0.80 -13.59 -19.06
N LEU A 207 1.27 -12.69 -19.91
CA LEU A 207 2.44 -12.89 -20.77
C LEU A 207 3.71 -13.09 -19.95
N GLN A 208 3.90 -12.32 -18.87
CA GLN A 208 5.02 -12.54 -17.95
C GLN A 208 4.97 -13.95 -17.35
N LEU A 209 3.83 -14.38 -16.82
CA LEU A 209 3.70 -15.73 -16.27
C LEU A 209 3.90 -16.83 -17.33
N GLN A 210 3.46 -16.61 -18.56
CA GLN A 210 3.66 -17.56 -19.67
C GLN A 210 5.14 -17.75 -20.00
N VAL A 211 5.91 -16.65 -20.09
CA VAL A 211 7.36 -16.70 -20.32
C VAL A 211 8.09 -17.37 -19.16
N GLU A 212 7.76 -17.01 -17.92
CA GLU A 212 8.38 -17.59 -16.73
C GLU A 212 8.10 -19.09 -16.54
N ASN A 213 6.96 -19.56 -17.05
CA ASN A 213 6.54 -20.95 -16.92
C ASN A 213 6.76 -21.79 -18.17
N ASP A 214 7.31 -21.18 -19.24
CA ASP A 214 7.42 -21.80 -20.57
C ASP A 214 6.09 -22.45 -21.01
N CYS A 215 5.00 -21.69 -20.86
CA CYS A 215 3.65 -22.15 -21.16
C CYS A 215 2.90 -21.18 -22.06
N ARG A 216 1.81 -21.65 -22.66
CA ARG A 216 0.93 -20.83 -23.51
C ARG A 216 -0.49 -20.71 -23.01
N ASP A 217 -0.80 -21.43 -21.93
CA ASP A 217 -2.10 -21.48 -21.30
C ASP A 217 -1.91 -21.15 -19.82
N THR A 218 -2.45 -20.00 -19.41
CA THR A 218 -2.41 -19.57 -18.02
C THR A 218 -3.76 -19.01 -17.61
N VAL A 219 -4.12 -19.18 -16.35
CA VAL A 219 -5.37 -18.66 -15.80
C VAL A 219 -5.03 -17.71 -14.65
N LEU A 220 -5.50 -16.48 -14.78
CA LEU A 220 -5.40 -15.42 -13.79
C LEU A 220 -6.73 -15.24 -13.07
N CYS A 221 -6.71 -14.59 -11.92
CA CYS A 221 -7.93 -14.14 -11.25
C CYS A 221 -7.93 -12.62 -11.11
N LEU A 222 -8.97 -11.99 -11.64
CA LEU A 222 -9.22 -10.57 -11.44
C LEU A 222 -10.11 -10.37 -10.21
N GLN A 223 -9.89 -9.28 -9.50
CA GLN A 223 -10.78 -8.79 -8.47
C GLN A 223 -11.37 -7.45 -8.92
N THR A 224 -12.69 -7.39 -9.02
CA THR A 224 -13.42 -6.19 -9.47
C THR A 224 -14.53 -5.83 -8.48
N THR A 225 -15.06 -4.62 -8.59
CA THR A 225 -16.25 -4.21 -7.85
C THR A 225 -17.51 -4.49 -8.67
N ASN A 226 -18.50 -5.12 -8.05
CA ASN A 226 -19.86 -5.16 -8.56
C ASN A 226 -20.70 -4.18 -7.71
N ARG A 227 -21.29 -3.17 -8.34
CA ARG A 227 -22.23 -2.26 -7.68
C ARG A 227 -23.63 -2.80 -7.89
N SER A 228 -24.17 -3.53 -6.92
CA SER A 228 -25.61 -3.73 -6.86
C SER A 228 -26.26 -2.47 -6.28
N ALA A 229 -27.40 -2.05 -6.83
CA ALA A 229 -28.09 -0.81 -6.41
C ALA A 229 -28.55 -0.82 -4.94
N THR A 230 -28.50 -1.97 -4.27
CA THR A 230 -29.10 -2.23 -2.96
C THR A 230 -28.10 -2.56 -1.85
N GLU A 231 -26.87 -3.03 -2.13
CA GLU A 231 -25.98 -3.62 -1.10
C GLU A 231 -24.58 -3.02 -0.98
N GLY A 232 -24.32 -1.86 -1.60
CA GLY A 232 -23.00 -1.23 -1.54
C GLY A 232 -21.97 -1.92 -2.45
N VAL A 233 -20.68 -1.65 -2.23
CA VAL A 233 -19.59 -2.18 -3.08
C VAL A 233 -19.29 -3.63 -2.69
N GLN A 234 -19.67 -4.58 -3.54
CA GLN A 234 -19.28 -5.99 -3.38
C GLN A 234 -18.07 -6.31 -4.24
N GLN A 235 -17.10 -7.04 -3.69
CA GLN A 235 -15.93 -7.52 -4.42
C GLN A 235 -16.24 -8.87 -5.06
N SER A 236 -15.89 -9.00 -6.33
CA SER A 236 -16.11 -10.20 -7.12
C SER A 236 -14.80 -10.71 -7.69
N LEU A 237 -14.63 -12.03 -7.71
CA LEU A 237 -13.49 -12.69 -8.34
C LEU A 237 -13.88 -13.20 -9.73
N LEU A 238 -13.02 -12.93 -10.71
CA LEU A 238 -13.26 -13.20 -12.12
C LEU A 238 -12.04 -13.87 -12.75
N PRO A 239 -12.04 -15.21 -12.86
CA PRO A 239 -10.99 -15.92 -13.58
C PRO A 239 -10.94 -15.60 -15.08
N VAL A 240 -9.74 -15.36 -15.59
CA VAL A 240 -9.48 -15.06 -17.01
C VAL A 240 -8.40 -16.00 -17.52
N ARG A 241 -8.64 -16.66 -18.66
CA ARG A 241 -7.77 -17.70 -19.23
C ARG A 241 -7.12 -17.17 -20.50
N HIS A 242 -5.80 -17.13 -20.52
CA HIS A 242 -5.02 -16.68 -21.67
C HIS A 242 -4.41 -17.90 -22.38
N ILE A 243 -4.87 -18.16 -23.61
CA ILE A 243 -4.36 -19.22 -24.49
C ILE A 243 -3.82 -18.58 -25.77
N ASN A 244 -2.51 -18.68 -25.96
CA ASN A 244 -1.81 -18.00 -27.05
C ASN A 244 -1.14 -18.98 -28.01
N THR A 245 -1.02 -18.61 -29.29
CA THR A 245 -0.22 -19.34 -30.28
C THR A 245 0.79 -18.41 -30.93
N ASP A 246 1.92 -18.91 -31.42
CA ASP A 246 3.02 -18.06 -31.93
C ASP A 246 2.61 -17.12 -33.04
N GLN A 247 1.62 -17.50 -33.84
CA GLN A 247 1.13 -16.74 -34.98
C GLN A 247 0.10 -15.67 -34.59
N GLN A 248 -0.45 -15.71 -33.37
CA GLN A 248 -1.41 -14.69 -32.92
C GLN A 248 -0.73 -13.35 -32.73
N VAL A 249 -1.39 -12.28 -33.15
CA VAL A 249 -0.92 -10.91 -32.95
C VAL A 249 -1.17 -10.47 -31.51
N VAL A 250 -0.26 -9.71 -30.92
CA VAL A 250 -0.38 -9.22 -29.53
C VAL A 250 -1.69 -8.44 -29.31
N GLN A 251 -2.08 -7.59 -30.25
CA GLN A 251 -3.37 -6.89 -30.23
C GLN A 251 -4.56 -7.85 -30.09
N ASP A 252 -4.56 -8.98 -30.80
CA ASP A 252 -5.65 -9.96 -30.75
C ASP A 252 -5.68 -10.68 -29.40
N ILE A 253 -4.52 -10.94 -28.80
CA ILE A 253 -4.40 -11.51 -27.46
C ILE A 253 -5.09 -10.59 -26.44
N VAL A 254 -4.80 -9.28 -26.49
CA VAL A 254 -5.44 -8.30 -25.62
C VAL A 254 -6.93 -8.16 -25.93
N GLY A 255 -7.30 -8.17 -27.21
CA GLY A 255 -8.70 -8.11 -27.65
C GLY A 255 -9.53 -9.28 -27.12
N LYS A 256 -8.97 -10.50 -27.10
CA LYS A 256 -9.61 -11.68 -26.48
C LYS A 256 -9.79 -11.52 -24.98
N ALA A 257 -8.79 -11.00 -24.27
CA ALA A 257 -8.89 -10.75 -22.83
C ALA A 257 -9.98 -9.72 -22.51
N PHE A 258 -10.09 -8.66 -23.32
CA PHE A 258 -11.17 -7.68 -23.24
C PHE A 258 -12.55 -8.31 -23.47
N GLN A 259 -12.71 -9.11 -24.54
CA GLN A 259 -13.97 -9.80 -24.84
C GLN A 259 -14.35 -10.78 -23.73
N GLN A 260 -13.39 -11.55 -23.23
CA GLN A 260 -13.63 -12.49 -22.13
C GLN A 260 -14.16 -11.76 -20.89
N PHE A 261 -13.54 -10.64 -20.50
CA PHE A 261 -14.02 -9.86 -19.35
C PHE A 261 -15.48 -9.42 -19.51
N ILE A 262 -15.86 -8.87 -20.67
CA ILE A 262 -17.23 -8.43 -20.92
C ILE A 262 -18.22 -9.60 -20.80
N ILE A 263 -17.86 -10.77 -21.33
CA ILE A 263 -18.69 -11.98 -21.27
C ILE A 263 -18.77 -12.53 -19.83
N SER A 264 -17.70 -12.45 -19.05
CA SER A 264 -17.64 -12.97 -17.69
C SER A 264 -18.32 -12.05 -16.65
N GLN A 265 -18.44 -10.74 -16.92
CA GLN A 265 -18.95 -9.76 -15.97
C GLN A 265 -20.36 -10.07 -15.43
N PRO A 266 -21.36 -10.52 -16.23
CA PRO A 266 -22.67 -10.89 -15.71
C PRO A 266 -22.64 -12.07 -14.73
N TYR A 267 -21.56 -12.86 -14.75
CA TYR A 267 -21.34 -14.01 -13.87
C TYR A 267 -20.43 -13.67 -12.66
N ALA A 268 -20.12 -12.38 -12.45
CA ALA A 268 -19.25 -11.84 -11.40
C ALA A 268 -19.92 -11.78 -10.01
N ALA A 269 -20.53 -12.87 -9.54
CA ALA A 269 -21.25 -12.91 -8.26
C ALA A 269 -20.79 -14.05 -7.35
N ILE A 270 -19.53 -14.47 -7.47
CA ILE A 270 -18.98 -15.58 -6.69
C ILE A 270 -17.79 -15.14 -5.84
N GLY A 271 -17.83 -15.56 -4.57
CA GLY A 271 -16.71 -15.44 -3.65
C GLY A 271 -15.65 -16.51 -3.91
N ARG A 272 -14.49 -16.37 -3.25
CA ARG A 272 -13.37 -17.33 -3.35
C ARG A 272 -13.80 -18.76 -3.00
N GLU A 273 -14.57 -18.94 -1.94
CA GLU A 273 -15.04 -20.25 -1.49
C GLU A 273 -15.90 -20.95 -2.55
N SER A 274 -16.82 -20.20 -3.17
CA SER A 274 -17.66 -20.72 -4.25
C SER A 274 -16.85 -21.06 -5.49
N LEU A 275 -15.83 -20.27 -5.85
CA LEU A 275 -14.90 -20.58 -6.92
C LEU A 275 -14.14 -21.88 -6.65
N GLN A 276 -13.58 -22.04 -5.45
CA GLN A 276 -12.84 -23.25 -5.06
C GLN A 276 -13.73 -24.49 -5.10
N GLN A 277 -14.99 -24.38 -4.66
CA GLN A 277 -15.97 -25.48 -4.78
C GLN A 277 -16.27 -25.86 -6.22
N ILE A 278 -16.25 -24.92 -7.17
CA ILE A 278 -16.51 -25.21 -8.59
C ILE A 278 -15.29 -25.86 -9.27
N MET A 279 -14.08 -25.61 -8.76
CA MET A 279 -12.83 -26.09 -9.36
C MET A 279 -12.47 -27.55 -9.02
N ASP A 280 -13.21 -28.23 -8.15
CA ASP A 280 -13.05 -29.66 -7.80
C ASP A 280 -11.58 -30.12 -7.62
N GLN A 281 -10.74 -29.33 -6.93
CA GLN A 281 -9.36 -29.73 -6.63
C GLN A 281 -9.02 -29.74 -5.13
N GLN A 282 -8.73 -30.96 -4.68
CA GLN A 282 -7.93 -31.43 -3.54
C GLN A 282 -6.98 -30.38 -2.92
N GLY A 283 -7.48 -29.57 -1.97
CA GLY A 283 -6.68 -29.03 -0.86
C GLY A 283 -5.74 -27.82 -1.10
N GLU A 284 -5.48 -27.37 -2.34
CA GLU A 284 -4.64 -26.19 -2.61
C GLU A 284 -5.38 -25.05 -3.34
N ASP A 285 -5.14 -23.82 -2.91
CA ASP A 285 -5.72 -22.61 -3.51
C ASP A 285 -5.03 -22.31 -4.86
N TYR A 286 -5.75 -22.50 -5.97
CA TYR A 286 -5.23 -22.29 -7.32
C TYR A 286 -4.95 -20.80 -7.60
N PHE A 287 -5.79 -19.90 -7.07
CA PHE A 287 -5.66 -18.46 -7.24
C PHE A 287 -4.92 -17.83 -6.06
N ASP A 288 -3.61 -18.07 -6.02
CA ASP A 288 -2.70 -17.39 -5.08
C ASP A 288 -2.09 -16.10 -5.65
N ASN A 289 -2.43 -15.77 -6.90
CA ASN A 289 -2.16 -14.47 -7.50
C ASN A 289 -3.43 -13.81 -8.03
N ILE A 290 -3.65 -12.56 -7.63
CA ILE A 290 -4.87 -11.80 -7.94
C ILE A 290 -4.51 -10.42 -8.48
N LEU A 291 -5.18 -10.03 -9.56
CA LEU A 291 -5.12 -8.69 -10.12
C LEU A 291 -6.32 -7.88 -9.66
N ASN A 292 -6.11 -6.93 -8.74
CA ASN A 292 -7.15 -6.10 -8.17
C ASN A 292 -7.33 -4.81 -8.98
N PHE A 293 -8.50 -4.69 -9.59
CA PHE A 293 -8.95 -3.54 -10.38
C PHE A 293 -10.10 -2.77 -9.72
N CYS A 294 -10.37 -2.98 -8.42
CA CYS A 294 -11.44 -2.29 -7.70
C CYS A 294 -11.26 -0.76 -7.73
N GLY A 295 -10.05 -0.27 -7.48
CA GLY A 295 -9.72 1.16 -7.57
C GLY A 295 -9.50 1.67 -9.00
N PHE A 296 -9.44 0.77 -9.98
CA PHE A 296 -9.17 1.13 -11.38
C PHE A 296 -10.46 1.38 -12.18
N LEU A 297 -11.46 0.51 -11.99
CA LEU A 297 -12.74 0.56 -12.71
C LEU A 297 -13.76 1.50 -12.06
N THR A 298 -13.47 2.06 -10.88
CA THR A 298 -14.39 2.99 -10.23
C THR A 298 -14.32 4.35 -10.95
N GLU A 299 -15.29 4.62 -11.82
CA GLU A 299 -15.41 5.88 -12.58
C GLU A 299 -15.83 7.08 -11.73
N GLU A 300 -16.28 6.85 -10.49
CA GLU A 300 -16.97 7.83 -9.65
C GLU A 300 -16.33 8.04 -8.26
N GLU A 301 -15.00 7.95 -8.12
CA GLU A 301 -14.38 8.49 -6.91
C GLU A 301 -14.50 10.01 -6.96
N LYS A 302 -15.52 10.54 -6.28
CA LYS A 302 -15.70 11.98 -6.15
C LYS A 302 -14.51 12.50 -5.38
N THR A 303 -13.86 13.54 -5.90
CA THR A 303 -12.84 14.26 -5.14
C THR A 303 -13.44 14.78 -3.84
N TYR A 304 -12.61 14.87 -2.80
CA TYR A 304 -13.06 15.37 -1.49
C TYR A 304 -13.66 16.77 -1.63
N THR A 305 -13.08 17.59 -2.49
CA THR A 305 -13.52 18.96 -2.78
C THR A 305 -14.89 19.02 -3.45
N ALA A 306 -15.23 18.06 -4.31
CA ALA A 306 -16.53 18.00 -5.01
C ALA A 306 -17.70 17.55 -4.11
N VAL A 307 -17.43 16.88 -2.98
CA VAL A 307 -18.46 16.36 -2.09
C VAL A 307 -18.90 17.43 -1.06
N LYS A 308 -20.21 17.53 -0.79
CA LYS A 308 -20.73 18.36 0.30
C LYS A 308 -20.68 17.62 1.64
N GLY A 309 -20.00 18.19 2.62
CA GLY A 309 -19.89 17.64 3.98
C GLY A 309 -21.19 17.74 4.78
N ARG A 310 -21.40 16.78 5.69
CA ARG A 310 -22.47 16.76 6.70
C ARG A 310 -21.86 16.66 8.10
N ALA A 311 -22.61 17.06 9.12
CA ALA A 311 -22.15 16.95 10.51
C ALA A 311 -21.96 15.49 10.96
N ASP A 312 -22.73 14.55 10.43
CA ASP A 312 -22.58 13.11 10.72
C ASP A 312 -21.62 12.38 9.76
N GLY A 313 -20.92 13.13 8.90
CA GLY A 313 -19.94 12.62 7.93
C GLY A 313 -20.58 12.15 6.62
N THR A 314 -20.17 12.76 5.52
CA THR A 314 -20.48 12.27 4.16
C THR A 314 -19.37 11.33 3.70
N LEU A 315 -19.70 10.11 3.28
CA LEU A 315 -18.74 9.20 2.64
C LEU A 315 -18.32 9.77 1.28
N VAL A 316 -17.02 9.94 1.07
CA VAL A 316 -16.41 10.44 -0.17
C VAL A 316 -15.95 9.26 -1.02
N GLN A 317 -15.14 8.38 -0.42
CA GLN A 317 -14.50 7.25 -1.08
C GLN A 317 -14.39 6.06 -0.11
N GLU A 318 -14.42 4.84 -0.66
CA GLU A 318 -14.18 3.60 0.08
C GLU A 318 -13.28 2.67 -0.74
N ASN A 319 -12.23 2.19 -0.10
CA ASN A 319 -11.24 1.26 -0.64
C ASN A 319 -11.23 -0.02 0.19
N ILE A 320 -11.27 -1.17 -0.48
CA ILE A 320 -11.18 -2.47 0.18
C ILE A 320 -9.99 -3.23 -0.39
N LEU A 321 -9.05 -3.59 0.47
CA LEU A 321 -7.92 -4.45 0.15
C LEU A 321 -8.15 -5.83 0.78
N ASP A 322 -8.36 -6.85 -0.06
CA ASP A 322 -8.39 -8.24 0.37
C ASP A 322 -7.16 -8.97 -0.19
N SER A 323 -6.24 -9.34 0.70
CA SER A 323 -5.04 -10.13 0.41
C SER A 323 -5.10 -11.52 1.06
N SER A 324 -6.28 -11.97 1.46
CA SER A 324 -6.45 -13.28 2.10
C SER A 324 -6.14 -14.40 1.11
N GLY A 325 -5.17 -15.27 1.44
CA GLY A 325 -4.72 -16.35 0.55
C GLY A 325 -3.89 -15.92 -0.67
N VAL A 326 -3.51 -14.64 -0.76
CA VAL A 326 -2.68 -14.11 -1.86
C VAL A 326 -1.20 -14.24 -1.50
N ARG A 327 -0.41 -14.91 -2.36
CA ARG A 327 1.06 -14.92 -2.28
C ARG A 327 1.66 -13.69 -2.95
N LEU A 328 1.12 -13.31 -4.11
CA LEU A 328 1.48 -12.11 -4.85
C LEU A 328 0.27 -11.60 -5.65
N GLY A 329 -0.18 -10.39 -5.40
CA GLY A 329 -1.23 -9.72 -6.18
C GLY A 329 -0.76 -8.37 -6.68
N LEU A 330 -1.39 -7.87 -7.73
CA LEU A 330 -1.15 -6.52 -8.27
C LEU A 330 -2.44 -5.73 -8.12
N ARG A 331 -2.38 -4.59 -7.41
CA ARG A 331 -3.49 -3.63 -7.33
C ARG A 331 -3.22 -2.47 -8.26
N PHE A 332 -4.21 -2.13 -9.08
CA PHE A 332 -4.13 -1.04 -10.05
C PHE A 332 -5.00 0.13 -9.61
N CYS A 333 -4.42 1.33 -9.64
CA CYS A 333 -5.12 2.58 -9.34
C CYS A 333 -4.84 3.60 -10.45
N LEU A 334 -5.89 4.05 -11.12
CA LEU A 334 -5.82 5.02 -12.20
C LEU A 334 -6.21 6.40 -11.68
N GLY A 335 -5.24 7.31 -11.59
CA GLY A 335 -5.49 8.74 -11.42
C GLY A 335 -5.56 9.47 -12.77
N GLU A 336 -5.78 10.79 -12.73
CA GLU A 336 -5.93 11.59 -13.95
C GLU A 336 -4.71 11.53 -14.88
N ASN A 337 -3.49 11.53 -14.33
CA ASN A 337 -2.24 11.52 -15.09
C ASN A 337 -1.23 10.46 -14.62
N GLN A 338 -1.67 9.54 -13.76
CA GLN A 338 -0.79 8.54 -13.16
C GLN A 338 -1.49 7.19 -13.07
N LEU A 339 -0.73 6.13 -13.31
CA LEU A 339 -1.16 4.75 -13.07
C LEU A 339 -0.21 4.15 -12.04
N ASN A 340 -0.76 3.91 -10.85
CA ASN A 340 -0.03 3.28 -9.75
C ASN A 340 -0.33 1.78 -9.75
N VAL A 341 0.72 0.98 -9.64
CA VAL A 341 0.64 -0.48 -9.51
C VAL A 341 1.28 -0.87 -8.19
N SER A 342 0.50 -1.49 -7.31
CA SER A 342 0.92 -1.91 -5.99
C SER A 342 1.03 -3.43 -5.95
N PHE A 343 2.25 -3.95 -5.84
CA PHE A 343 2.51 -5.37 -5.66
C PHE A 343 2.28 -5.74 -4.20
N VAL A 344 1.23 -6.51 -3.93
CA VAL A 344 0.83 -6.97 -2.60
C VAL A 344 1.34 -8.39 -2.42
N TYR A 345 2.25 -8.63 -1.48
CA TYR A 345 2.93 -9.93 -1.37
C TYR A 345 3.08 -10.41 0.06
N GLY A 346 3.13 -11.73 0.22
CA GLY A 346 3.44 -12.34 1.50
C GLY A 346 4.94 -12.29 1.80
N CYS A 347 5.33 -11.68 2.91
CA CYS A 347 6.73 -11.59 3.35
C CYS A 347 7.39 -12.95 3.58
N GLY A 348 6.59 -13.99 3.82
CA GLY A 348 7.06 -15.38 3.90
C GLY A 348 7.48 -15.98 2.55
N THR A 349 6.93 -15.47 1.44
CA THR A 349 7.19 -15.99 0.07
C THR A 349 8.18 -15.11 -0.69
N PHE A 350 8.14 -13.78 -0.48
CA PHE A 350 9.00 -12.84 -1.20
C PHE A 350 9.66 -11.85 -0.24
N GLY A 351 10.92 -11.50 -0.53
CA GLY A 351 11.56 -10.33 0.03
C GLY A 351 11.46 -9.13 -0.90
N LEU A 352 11.83 -7.95 -0.39
CA LEU A 352 11.79 -6.69 -1.13
C LEU A 352 12.57 -6.75 -2.45
N LEU A 353 13.74 -7.38 -2.45
CA LEU A 353 14.57 -7.51 -3.65
C LEU A 353 13.85 -8.33 -4.73
N GLN A 354 13.25 -9.47 -4.37
CA GLN A 354 12.52 -10.32 -5.31
C GLN A 354 11.36 -9.55 -5.94
N VAL A 355 10.53 -8.88 -5.14
CA VAL A 355 9.38 -8.12 -5.66
C VAL A 355 9.80 -6.95 -6.52
N SER A 356 10.91 -6.28 -6.17
CA SER A 356 11.44 -5.20 -7.02
C SER A 356 11.86 -5.69 -8.40
N LYS A 357 12.43 -6.91 -8.51
CA LYS A 357 12.75 -7.53 -9.80
C LYS A 357 11.49 -7.86 -10.59
N ILE A 358 10.49 -8.46 -9.94
CA ILE A 358 9.20 -8.78 -10.57
C ILE A 358 8.54 -7.51 -11.12
N ALA A 359 8.58 -6.41 -10.36
CA ALA A 359 7.99 -5.14 -10.75
C ALA A 359 8.70 -4.52 -11.98
N GLN A 360 10.04 -4.57 -12.02
CA GLN A 360 10.82 -4.11 -13.18
C GLN A 360 10.55 -4.97 -14.42
N GLU A 361 10.50 -6.29 -14.26
CA GLU A 361 10.17 -7.21 -15.36
C GLU A 361 8.73 -6.98 -15.86
N TYR A 362 7.77 -6.73 -14.96
CA TYR A 362 6.38 -6.42 -15.36
C TYR A 362 6.30 -5.15 -16.22
N GLU A 363 6.99 -4.08 -15.81
CA GLU A 363 7.05 -2.84 -16.60
C GLU A 363 7.73 -3.07 -17.96
N LEU A 364 8.80 -3.86 -18.01
CA LEU A 364 9.48 -4.25 -19.24
C LEU A 364 8.56 -5.04 -20.18
N VAL A 365 7.82 -6.02 -19.65
CA VAL A 365 6.85 -6.83 -20.40
C VAL A 365 5.75 -5.94 -20.97
N LEU A 366 5.21 -5.04 -20.15
CA LEU A 366 4.19 -4.06 -20.57
C LEU A 366 4.71 -3.17 -21.70
N GLN A 367 5.92 -2.62 -21.56
CA GLN A 367 6.55 -1.80 -22.59
C GLN A 367 6.80 -2.58 -23.88
N GLN A 368 7.31 -3.81 -23.79
CA GLN A 368 7.55 -4.67 -24.95
C GLN A 368 6.24 -5.01 -25.65
N MET A 369 5.19 -5.35 -24.90
CA MET A 369 3.87 -5.67 -25.44
C MET A 369 3.25 -4.49 -26.20
N LEU A 370 3.43 -3.27 -25.70
CA LEU A 370 2.96 -2.05 -26.39
C LEU A 370 3.78 -1.74 -27.66
N THR A 371 5.09 -2.03 -27.62
CA THR A 371 5.98 -1.86 -28.79
C THR A 371 5.65 -2.88 -29.89
N ASP A 372 5.47 -4.14 -29.50
CA ASP A 372 5.14 -5.27 -30.37
C ASP A 372 3.64 -5.46 -30.59
N TRP A 373 2.85 -4.39 -30.44
CA TRP A 373 1.38 -4.46 -30.47
C TRP A 373 0.82 -5.17 -31.72
N TYR A 374 1.45 -4.96 -32.88
CA TYR A 374 1.07 -5.57 -34.16
C TYR A 374 1.97 -6.75 -34.57
N SER A 375 2.93 -7.13 -33.72
CA SER A 375 3.80 -8.28 -33.92
C SER A 375 3.11 -9.57 -33.48
N THR A 376 3.63 -10.70 -33.95
CA THR A 376 3.18 -12.02 -33.51
C THR A 376 3.71 -12.35 -32.11
N TYR A 377 3.01 -13.21 -31.38
CA TYR A 377 3.40 -13.68 -30.04
C TYR A 377 4.81 -14.29 -30.03
N GLY A 378 5.17 -15.06 -31.07
CA GLY A 378 6.51 -15.66 -31.17
C GLY A 378 7.63 -14.61 -31.26
N ASN A 379 7.40 -13.54 -32.05
CA ASN A 379 8.36 -12.43 -32.16
C ASN A 379 8.45 -11.64 -30.85
N PHE A 380 7.30 -11.34 -30.24
CA PHE A 380 7.23 -10.71 -28.93
C PHE A 380 8.03 -11.48 -27.87
N CYS A 381 7.84 -12.80 -27.77
CA CYS A 381 8.58 -13.65 -26.83
C CYS A 381 10.09 -13.60 -27.08
N SER A 382 10.51 -13.60 -28.35
CA SER A 382 11.92 -13.55 -28.73
C SER A 382 12.57 -12.23 -28.30
N HIS A 383 11.95 -11.08 -28.63
CA HIS A 383 12.44 -9.76 -28.22
C HIS A 383 12.42 -9.59 -26.69
N LEU A 384 11.36 -10.07 -26.04
CA LEU A 384 11.23 -9.99 -24.58
C LEU A 384 12.32 -10.81 -23.87
N TYR A 385 12.61 -12.02 -24.36
CA TYR A 385 13.64 -12.88 -23.78
C TYR A 385 15.02 -12.21 -23.79
N GLU A 386 15.41 -11.58 -24.90
CA GLU A 386 16.66 -10.84 -25.00
C GLU A 386 16.72 -9.67 -24.00
N ARG A 387 15.66 -8.87 -23.91
CA ARG A 387 15.61 -7.75 -22.95
C ARG A 387 15.62 -8.21 -21.49
N LEU A 388 14.92 -9.29 -21.17
CA LEU A 388 14.92 -9.87 -19.81
C LEU A 388 16.30 -10.41 -19.44
N GLN A 389 17.02 -11.05 -20.36
CA GLN A 389 18.38 -11.51 -20.10
C GLN A 389 19.32 -10.34 -19.77
N ASN A 390 19.27 -9.26 -20.56
CA ASN A 390 20.09 -8.07 -20.32
C ASN A 390 19.76 -7.43 -18.94
N LEU A 391 18.48 -7.27 -18.62
CA LEU A 391 18.05 -6.75 -17.32
C LEU A 391 18.54 -7.61 -16.15
N ARG A 392 18.47 -8.94 -16.29
CA ARG A 392 18.92 -9.88 -15.24
C ARG A 392 20.44 -9.86 -15.04
N LEU A 393 21.21 -9.65 -16.11
CA LEU A 393 22.66 -9.48 -16.03
C LEU A 393 23.01 -8.21 -15.25
N GLU A 394 22.37 -7.08 -15.56
CA GLU A 394 22.56 -5.81 -14.81
C GLU A 394 22.19 -5.96 -13.32
N GLN A 395 21.11 -6.70 -13.02
CA GLN A 395 20.68 -6.93 -11.64
C GLN A 395 21.61 -7.88 -10.85
N ALA A 396 22.36 -8.75 -11.52
CA ALA A 396 23.30 -9.66 -10.86
C ALA A 396 24.52 -8.93 -10.28
N GLU A 397 24.83 -7.74 -10.77
CA GLU A 397 25.93 -6.89 -10.31
C GLU A 397 25.57 -6.03 -9.08
N THR A 398 24.33 -6.13 -8.57
CA THR A 398 23.91 -5.30 -7.42
C THR A 398 24.68 -5.69 -6.13
N PRO A 399 25.29 -4.71 -5.44
CA PRO A 399 26.19 -4.98 -4.33
C PRO A 399 25.45 -5.57 -3.12
N ASP A 400 26.16 -6.40 -2.35
CA ASP A 400 25.68 -6.95 -1.08
C ASP A 400 25.16 -5.82 -0.17
N SER A 401 24.00 -6.05 0.46
CA SER A 401 23.42 -5.23 1.52
C SER A 401 24.43 -4.68 2.53
N ARG A 402 25.47 -5.45 2.87
CA ARG A 402 26.56 -5.02 3.76
C ARG A 402 27.40 -3.88 3.19
N ILE A 403 27.68 -3.89 1.89
CA ILE A 403 28.42 -2.84 1.20
C ILE A 403 27.61 -1.54 1.21
N ILE A 404 26.30 -1.64 0.96
CA ILE A 404 25.39 -0.49 1.00
C ILE A 404 25.33 0.10 2.42
N LEU A 405 25.23 -0.75 3.45
CA LEU A 405 25.27 -0.35 4.85
C LEU A 405 26.58 0.35 5.21
N GLN A 406 27.72 -0.23 4.81
CA GLN A 406 29.03 0.34 5.10
C GLN A 406 29.23 1.69 4.42
N ASP A 407 28.83 1.82 3.16
CA ASP A 407 28.85 3.09 2.42
C ASP A 407 27.96 4.14 3.11
N ALA A 408 26.72 3.77 3.48
CA ALA A 408 25.80 4.66 4.18
C ALA A 408 26.33 5.12 5.54
N LEU A 409 26.86 4.21 6.36
CA LEU A 409 27.45 4.54 7.66
C LEU A 409 28.67 5.47 7.52
N SER A 410 29.52 5.24 6.52
CA SER A 410 30.71 6.07 6.28
C SER A 410 30.37 7.53 5.91
N LYS A 411 29.18 7.76 5.34
CA LYS A 411 28.69 9.09 4.93
C LYS A 411 28.00 9.84 6.07
N LEU A 412 27.67 9.17 7.19
CA LEU A 412 27.04 9.84 8.32
C LEU A 412 27.99 10.81 9.00
N HIS A 413 27.56 12.06 9.16
CA HIS A 413 28.31 13.10 9.87
C HIS A 413 28.72 12.69 11.30
N LEU A 414 27.95 11.82 11.95
CA LEU A 414 28.25 11.33 13.31
C LEU A 414 29.45 10.39 13.35
N LEU A 415 29.67 9.64 12.26
CA LEU A 415 30.71 8.62 12.14
C LEU A 415 31.92 9.13 11.32
N GLN A 416 31.87 10.37 10.83
CA GLN A 416 33.02 11.01 10.22
C GLN A 416 34.16 11.09 11.25
N GLU A 417 35.39 10.86 10.80
CA GLU A 417 36.62 10.85 11.62
C GLU A 417 36.70 9.68 12.63
N CYS A 418 35.68 8.81 12.73
CA CYS A 418 35.80 7.57 13.49
C CYS A 418 36.64 6.54 12.73
N ASP A 419 37.38 5.71 13.48
CA ASP A 419 38.11 4.59 12.90
C ASP A 419 37.18 3.62 12.17
N LYS A 420 37.66 3.02 11.06
CA LYS A 420 36.90 2.01 10.30
C LYS A 420 36.41 0.85 11.16
N GLY A 421 37.14 0.52 12.23
CA GLY A 421 36.74 -0.49 13.21
C GLY A 421 35.42 -0.15 13.92
N ILE A 422 35.18 1.13 14.24
CA ILE A 422 33.94 1.59 14.87
C ILE A 422 32.77 1.50 13.90
N ILE A 423 32.98 1.90 12.64
CA ILE A 423 31.94 1.80 11.59
C ILE A 423 31.49 0.34 11.45
N GLN A 424 32.44 -0.61 11.46
CA GLN A 424 32.14 -2.02 11.34
C GLN A 424 31.26 -2.56 12.47
N LEU A 425 31.42 -2.05 13.70
CA LEU A 425 30.60 -2.46 14.84
C LEU A 425 29.12 -2.11 14.63
N PHE A 426 28.83 -1.01 13.93
CA PHE A 426 27.46 -0.62 13.63
C PHE A 426 26.85 -1.37 12.44
N VAL A 427 27.66 -1.96 11.55
CA VAL A 427 27.14 -2.70 10.37
C VAL A 427 26.29 -3.89 10.80
N ASP A 428 26.70 -4.61 11.86
CA ASP A 428 26.01 -5.81 12.31
C ASP A 428 24.68 -5.51 13.03
N ASP A 429 24.56 -4.34 13.65
CA ASP A 429 23.36 -3.92 14.37
C ASP A 429 22.43 -3.03 13.51
N ALA A 430 22.91 -2.51 12.38
CA ALA A 430 22.15 -1.63 11.50
C ALA A 430 21.15 -2.39 10.63
N LYS A 431 19.96 -1.80 10.47
CA LYS A 431 18.91 -2.32 9.58
C LYS A 431 18.50 -1.26 8.57
N LEU A 432 18.48 -1.62 7.28
CA LEU A 432 17.89 -0.79 6.23
C LEU A 432 16.41 -1.13 6.05
N THR A 433 15.57 -0.10 6.08
CA THR A 433 14.15 -0.21 5.78
C THR A 433 13.82 0.75 4.65
N THR A 434 13.12 0.25 3.64
CA THR A 434 12.65 1.08 2.52
C THR A 434 11.23 1.54 2.79
N TYR A 435 10.98 2.81 2.55
CA TYR A 435 9.69 3.48 2.66
C TYR A 435 9.36 4.16 1.33
N PHE A 436 8.08 4.43 1.09
CA PHE A 436 7.55 5.00 -0.14
C PHE A 436 6.84 6.33 0.13
N GLU A 437 6.63 7.13 -0.91
CA GLU A 437 5.99 8.46 -0.81
C GLU A 437 4.68 8.43 0.01
N GLY A 438 4.58 9.30 1.01
CA GLY A 438 3.46 9.39 1.94
C GLY A 438 3.55 8.47 3.15
N ASP A 439 4.47 7.48 3.17
CA ASP A 439 4.68 6.65 4.36
C ASP A 439 5.09 7.53 5.54
N ARG A 440 4.43 7.28 6.68
CA ARG A 440 4.68 7.99 7.92
C ARG A 440 5.40 7.11 8.93
N LEU A 441 6.45 7.66 9.52
CA LEU A 441 7.16 7.11 10.66
C LEU A 441 6.75 7.90 11.90
N LEU A 442 6.14 7.22 12.86
CA LEU A 442 5.80 7.77 14.16
C LEU A 442 6.91 7.45 15.17
N GLU A 443 6.91 8.15 16.29
CA GLU A 443 7.95 7.96 17.31
C GLU A 443 8.05 6.52 17.83
N LYS A 444 6.91 5.85 17.96
CA LYS A 444 6.85 4.42 18.32
C LYS A 444 7.51 3.49 17.30
N ASP A 445 7.62 3.89 16.03
CA ASP A 445 8.19 3.03 14.98
C ASP A 445 9.73 2.93 15.08
N TRP A 446 10.38 3.86 15.78
CA TRP A 446 11.82 3.88 16.01
C TRP A 446 12.17 4.06 17.50
N GLU A 447 11.28 3.68 18.40
CA GLU A 447 11.54 3.75 19.84
C GLU A 447 12.74 2.87 20.20
N GLY A 448 13.69 3.44 20.95
CA GLY A 448 14.95 2.77 21.27
C GLY A 448 15.90 2.57 20.07
N GLN A 449 15.66 3.25 18.94
CA GLN A 449 16.50 3.18 17.74
C GLN A 449 16.92 4.59 17.29
N LEU A 450 18.15 4.74 16.83
CA LEU A 450 18.59 5.89 16.04
C LEU A 450 18.12 5.70 14.60
N ALA A 451 17.58 6.72 13.95
CA ALA A 451 17.10 6.63 12.58
C ALA A 451 17.80 7.65 11.66
N PHE A 452 18.31 7.20 10.53
CA PHE A 452 19.05 8.01 9.57
C PHE A 452 18.48 7.90 8.16
N VAL A 453 18.38 9.01 7.44
CA VAL A 453 18.04 8.98 6.02
C VAL A 453 19.28 8.57 5.23
N VAL A 454 19.22 7.44 4.53
CA VAL A 454 20.28 6.99 3.62
C VAL A 454 20.03 7.51 2.21
N LYS A 455 18.78 7.44 1.75
CA LYS A 455 18.35 7.87 0.42
C LYS A 455 16.98 8.54 0.48
N GLY A 456 16.76 9.58 -0.32
CA GLY A 456 15.47 10.28 -0.42
C GLY A 456 15.30 11.46 0.53
N LYS A 457 14.06 11.94 0.69
CA LYS A 457 13.72 13.09 1.54
C LYS A 457 12.52 12.79 2.42
N LEU A 458 12.57 13.23 3.68
CA LEU A 458 11.47 13.11 4.63
C LEU A 458 11.13 14.48 5.23
N ALA A 459 9.85 14.83 5.29
CA ALA A 459 9.36 15.97 6.07
C ALA A 459 9.23 15.54 7.53
N ARG A 460 9.86 16.25 8.46
CA ARG A 460 9.65 16.04 9.90
C ARG A 460 8.59 17.00 10.39
N SER A 461 7.77 16.54 11.33
CA SER A 461 6.73 17.31 11.99
C SER A 461 6.71 17.03 13.48
N ILE A 462 6.44 18.04 14.29
CA ILE A 462 6.44 17.97 15.75
C ILE A 462 5.05 18.27 16.32
N GLU A 463 4.69 17.60 17.41
CA GLU A 463 3.46 17.82 18.18
C GLU A 463 3.80 18.60 19.47
N GLN A 464 3.10 19.72 19.71
CA GLN A 464 3.41 20.70 20.78
C GLN A 464 2.44 20.62 21.98
N GLY A 465 1.68 19.54 22.13
CA GLY A 465 0.75 19.30 23.25
C GLY A 465 -0.72 19.62 22.95
N ASP A 466 -1.03 20.21 21.79
CA ASP A 466 -2.40 20.44 21.31
C ASP A 466 -2.95 19.28 20.45
N GLY A 467 -2.14 18.25 20.23
CA GLY A 467 -2.43 17.09 19.39
C GLY A 467 -2.22 17.32 17.88
N TRP A 468 -1.96 18.55 17.43
CA TRP A 468 -1.71 18.83 16.01
C TRP A 468 -0.23 18.70 15.67
N PHE A 469 0.07 17.92 14.63
CA PHE A 469 1.42 17.89 14.07
C PHE A 469 1.64 19.08 13.14
N ARG A 470 2.72 19.82 13.39
CA ARG A 470 3.15 20.97 12.57
C ARG A 470 4.46 20.65 11.86
N PRO A 471 4.65 21.07 10.59
CA PRO A 471 5.91 20.89 9.87
C PRO A 471 7.09 21.53 10.63
N LEU A 472 8.21 20.82 10.67
CA LEU A 472 9.45 21.24 11.33
C LEU A 472 10.53 21.57 10.31
N ASP A 473 10.89 20.60 9.46
CA ASP A 473 11.89 20.74 8.41
C ASP A 473 11.83 19.57 7.40
N ILE A 474 12.73 19.58 6.41
CA ILE A 474 12.93 18.48 5.48
C ILE A 474 14.31 17.85 5.74
N ALA A 475 14.32 16.61 6.21
CA ALA A 475 15.50 15.78 6.34
C ALA A 475 15.92 15.22 4.97
N ARG A 476 17.21 15.37 4.65
CA ARG A 476 17.83 14.89 3.40
C ARG A 476 18.74 13.71 3.70
N GLU A 477 19.33 13.14 2.66
CA GLU A 477 20.32 12.05 2.78
C GLU A 477 21.43 12.39 3.79
N ASN A 478 21.86 11.38 4.54
CA ASN A 478 22.86 11.44 5.62
C ASN A 478 22.46 12.30 6.82
N THR A 479 21.15 12.51 7.03
CA THR A 479 20.59 13.27 8.17
C THR A 479 20.04 12.33 9.25
N TRP A 480 20.24 12.69 10.52
CA TRP A 480 19.62 12.04 11.67
C TRP A 480 18.17 12.53 11.81
N LEU A 481 17.22 11.60 11.86
CA LEU A 481 15.79 11.89 11.93
C LEU A 481 15.29 12.18 13.34
N ASN A 482 15.76 11.45 14.35
CA ASN A 482 15.17 11.41 15.69
C ASN A 482 16.17 11.69 16.82
N GLU A 483 16.96 12.75 16.69
CA GLU A 483 17.99 13.14 17.67
C GLU A 483 17.46 13.33 19.10
N THR A 484 16.17 13.62 19.26
CA THR A 484 15.53 13.75 20.56
C THR A 484 15.55 12.46 21.36
N ILE A 485 15.82 11.28 20.75
CA ILE A 485 15.95 9.98 21.41
C ILE A 485 17.02 9.92 22.49
N LEU A 486 17.98 10.85 22.49
CA LEU A 486 18.99 10.96 23.54
C LEU A 486 18.47 11.66 24.82
N LEU A 487 17.30 12.28 24.78
CA LEU A 487 16.72 13.00 25.92
C LEU A 487 15.88 12.05 26.78
N SER A 488 16.11 12.05 28.09
CA SER A 488 15.40 11.20 29.05
C SER A 488 13.94 11.61 29.27
N ASP A 489 13.66 12.92 29.24
CA ASP A 489 12.32 13.48 29.39
C ASP A 489 11.94 14.25 28.12
N LYS A 490 11.09 13.65 27.29
CA LYS A 490 10.54 14.30 26.11
C LYS A 490 9.12 14.75 26.34
N LYS A 491 8.82 16.00 25.98
CA LYS A 491 7.46 16.56 26.03
C LYS A 491 6.80 16.71 24.65
N THR A 492 7.51 16.34 23.59
CA THR A 492 7.09 16.56 22.21
C THR A 492 7.26 15.29 21.41
N ASN A 493 6.23 14.92 20.64
CA ASN A 493 6.29 13.76 19.76
C ASN A 493 6.79 14.17 18.37
N LEU A 494 7.71 13.38 17.81
CA LEU A 494 8.21 13.58 16.45
C LEU A 494 7.54 12.60 15.48
N SER A 495 7.25 13.07 14.27
CA SER A 495 6.89 12.21 13.15
C SER A 495 7.66 12.60 11.89
N ALA A 496 7.86 11.66 11.00
CA ALA A 496 8.42 11.92 9.68
C ALA A 496 7.54 11.34 8.57
N GLU A 497 7.48 12.01 7.44
CA GLU A 497 6.72 11.61 6.25
C GLU A 497 7.61 11.61 5.03
N VAL A 498 7.56 10.54 4.23
CA VAL A 498 8.39 10.40 3.04
C VAL A 498 7.86 11.27 1.90
N LEU A 499 8.72 12.12 1.33
CA LEU A 499 8.38 13.04 0.24
C LEU A 499 8.80 12.55 -1.15
N THR A 500 9.74 11.61 -1.21
CA THR A 500 10.24 11.05 -2.47
C THR A 500 9.56 9.72 -2.78
N GLU A 501 9.49 9.33 -4.06
CA GLU A 501 8.88 8.05 -4.48
C GLU A 501 9.39 6.85 -3.67
N ARG A 502 10.68 6.87 -3.33
CA ARG A 502 11.33 5.91 -2.45
C ARG A 502 12.30 6.61 -1.52
N ALA A 503 12.29 6.23 -0.25
CA ALA A 503 13.30 6.59 0.74
C ALA A 503 13.86 5.34 1.41
N VAL A 504 15.12 5.40 1.83
CA VAL A 504 15.77 4.34 2.61
C VAL A 504 16.19 4.94 3.94
N VAL A 505 15.69 4.35 5.03
CA VAL A 505 16.05 4.75 6.39
C VAL A 505 16.84 3.62 7.04
N MET A 506 17.97 3.97 7.62
CA MET A 506 18.79 3.08 8.42
C MET A 506 18.46 3.27 9.89
N THR A 507 18.16 2.19 10.60
CA THR A 507 17.97 2.19 12.05
C THR A 507 19.10 1.47 12.75
N ILE A 508 19.56 2.01 13.88
CA ILE A 508 20.59 1.42 14.73
C ILE A 508 20.07 1.39 16.17
N PRO A 509 20.09 0.26 16.89
CA PRO A 509 19.66 0.20 18.27
C PRO A 509 20.41 1.19 19.16
N LEU A 510 19.70 1.92 20.00
CA LEU A 510 20.31 2.86 20.96
C LEU A 510 21.24 2.12 21.94
N LEU A 511 20.93 0.86 22.25
CA LEU A 511 21.80 -0.01 23.05
C LEU A 511 23.16 -0.26 22.37
N ALA A 512 23.18 -0.42 21.04
CA ALA A 512 24.42 -0.57 20.28
C ALA A 512 25.25 0.71 20.36
N LEU A 513 24.62 1.89 20.22
CA LEU A 513 25.31 3.16 20.43
C LEU A 513 25.93 3.23 21.82
N ASN A 514 25.14 2.99 22.87
CA ASN A 514 25.60 3.09 24.26
C ASN A 514 26.79 2.17 24.57
N LYS A 515 26.82 0.97 23.98
CA LYS A 515 27.93 0.02 24.11
C LYS A 515 29.24 0.59 23.54
N HIS A 516 29.15 1.39 22.48
CA HIS A 516 30.31 1.89 21.72
C HIS A 516 30.70 3.34 22.06
N LEU A 517 29.86 4.11 22.75
CA LEU A 517 30.18 5.49 23.16
C LEU A 517 31.46 5.58 23.99
N LEU A 518 31.67 4.65 24.93
CA LEU A 518 32.87 4.64 25.78
C LEU A 518 34.15 4.26 25.03
N GLN A 519 34.02 3.62 23.86
CA GLN A 519 35.15 3.14 23.07
C GLN A 519 35.66 4.22 22.09
N SER A 520 34.91 5.30 21.86
CA SER A 520 35.27 6.36 20.92
C SER A 520 34.93 7.76 21.44
N PRO A 521 35.93 8.48 22.00
CA PRO A 521 35.77 9.89 22.36
C PRO A 521 35.38 10.78 21.18
N VAL A 522 35.80 10.42 19.96
CA VAL A 522 35.47 11.14 18.71
C VAL A 522 33.98 11.06 18.43
N LEU A 523 33.38 9.87 18.56
CA LEU A 523 31.94 9.67 18.38
C LEU A 523 31.12 10.53 19.36
N VAL A 524 31.53 10.57 20.63
CA VAL A 524 30.89 11.41 21.66
C VAL A 524 30.96 12.89 21.27
N ASN A 525 32.12 13.38 20.84
CA ASN A 525 32.30 14.75 20.40
C ASN A 525 31.41 15.09 19.20
N ASN A 526 31.30 14.18 18.22
CA ASN A 526 30.44 14.36 17.05
C ASN A 526 28.96 14.45 17.43
N ILE A 527 28.49 13.63 18.37
CA ILE A 527 27.12 13.69 18.89
C ILE A 527 26.86 15.04 19.56
N ILE A 528 27.77 15.49 20.45
CA ILE A 528 27.63 16.78 21.13
C ILE A 528 27.55 17.93 20.12
N ARG A 529 28.47 17.96 19.14
CA ARG A 529 28.46 18.97 18.07
C ARG A 529 27.16 18.94 17.27
N HIS A 530 26.64 17.76 16.97
CA HIS A 530 25.37 17.61 16.27
C HIS A 530 24.22 18.20 17.10
N CYS A 531 24.11 17.83 18.38
CA CYS A 531 23.07 18.32 19.28
C CYS A 531 23.11 19.85 19.41
N ILE A 532 24.29 20.46 19.55
CA ILE A 532 24.45 21.92 19.61
C ILE A 532 23.90 22.57 18.33
N ARG A 533 24.26 22.06 17.14
CA ARG A 533 23.75 22.58 15.85
C ARG A 533 22.23 22.47 15.73
N GLN A 534 21.64 21.37 16.20
CA GLN A 534 20.18 21.22 16.20
C GLN A 534 19.51 22.17 17.18
N MET A 535 20.08 22.37 18.37
CA MET A 535 19.56 23.35 19.33
C MET A 535 19.57 24.77 18.74
N GLU A 536 20.67 25.18 18.10
CA GLU A 536 20.75 26.48 17.41
C GLU A 536 19.69 26.61 16.31
N LYS A 537 19.46 25.54 15.53
CA LYS A 537 18.43 25.49 14.50
C LYS A 537 17.04 25.66 15.08
N TYR A 538 16.70 24.91 16.13
CA TYR A 538 15.41 25.00 16.80
C TYR A 538 15.19 26.36 17.45
N GLN A 539 16.24 26.95 18.04
CA GLN A 539 16.17 28.30 18.59
C GLN A 539 15.84 29.35 17.51
N ARG A 540 16.43 29.24 16.31
CA ARG A 540 16.09 30.14 15.19
C ARG A 540 14.65 29.98 14.73
N LEU A 541 14.17 28.74 14.60
CA LEU A 541 12.78 28.47 14.24
C LEU A 541 11.81 29.00 15.28
N TRP A 542 12.17 28.90 16.58
CA TRP A 542 11.36 29.43 17.67
C TRP A 542 11.30 30.95 17.72
N ILE A 543 12.36 31.66 17.30
CA ILE A 543 12.35 33.13 17.20
C ILE A 543 11.52 33.62 16.00
N GLN A 544 11.40 32.80 14.95
CA GLN A 544 10.68 33.13 13.72
C GLN A 544 9.17 32.83 13.77
N ALA A 545 8.75 31.92 14.66
CA ALA A 545 7.36 31.57 14.92
C ALA A 545 6.75 32.53 15.95
#